data_AF-A0A7J3WXX0-F1
#
_entry.id   AF-A0A7J3WXX0-F1
#
_cell.length_a   1.000
_cell.length_b   1.000
_cell.length_c   1.000
_cell.angle_alpha   90.00
_cell.angle_beta   90.00
_cell.angle_gamma   90.00
#
_symmetry.space_group_name_H-M   'P 1'
#
loop_
_entity.id
_entity.type
_entity.pdbx_description
1 polymer ?
#
loop_
_entity_poly.entity_id
_entity_poly.type
_entity_poly.pdbx_seq_one_letter_code
_entity_poly.pdbx_strand_id
1 'polypeptide(L)'
;MREFVVKVFQPLNFKAAWYTQYLLKLEDNIPEINPKIDSNCHEWVNDGDVCIFDVAAEINYTKNVKYRFAGWLWDSSSSVVKPLEIKTNKPMVIIVKYDPWYFISLEGCFIKPIVYGCESTSNGAWCRNGSEITVEMPTKSIGFLIVNEFDGWSLNGESFTSAGAVSMRVDRPFTLTAIWRTNYTGLIVLVASICSICSCIFVIRFVNIRGQTIYKRILFTLIKNRKIKRKLAELERLRREGKISEEAYEEIKKEIEQES
;
A
#
# COMPACT_ATOMS: atom_id res chain seq x y z
N MET A 1 -35.97 51.10 32.12
CA MET A 1 -36.35 52.52 31.96
C MET A 1 -35.21 53.36 32.52
N ARG A 2 -34.54 54.19 31.71
CA ARG A 2 -33.51 55.10 32.23
C ARG A 2 -34.19 56.42 32.57
N GLU A 3 -34.20 56.76 33.84
CA GLU A 3 -34.72 58.04 34.32
C GLU A 3 -33.58 59.06 34.34
N PHE A 4 -33.85 60.27 33.87
CA PHE A 4 -32.93 61.39 34.01
C PHE A 4 -33.65 62.53 34.72
N VAL A 5 -33.02 63.05 35.78
CA VAL A 5 -33.58 64.12 36.60
C VAL A 5 -32.90 65.43 36.22
N VAL A 6 -33.69 66.41 35.79
CA VAL A 6 -33.19 67.75 35.45
C VAL A 6 -33.82 68.77 36.37
N LYS A 7 -33.00 69.64 36.98
CA LYS A 7 -33.47 70.80 37.75
C LYS A 7 -33.78 71.95 36.78
N VAL A 8 -35.01 72.44 36.81
CA VAL A 8 -35.51 73.47 35.88
C VAL A 8 -35.44 74.84 36.54
N PHE A 9 -34.67 75.77 35.98
CA PHE A 9 -34.57 77.17 36.45
C PHE A 9 -35.06 78.20 35.42
N GLN A 10 -35.39 77.75 34.20
CA GLN A 10 -35.89 78.53 33.07
C GLN A 10 -36.56 77.59 32.06
N PRO A 11 -37.27 78.07 31.02
CA PRO A 11 -37.89 77.21 30.01
C PRO A 11 -36.87 76.28 29.33
N LEU A 12 -37.16 74.97 29.33
CA LEU A 12 -36.33 73.94 28.70
C LEU A 12 -37.05 73.39 27.46
N ASN A 13 -36.28 73.11 26.40
CA ASN A 13 -36.75 72.41 25.21
C ASN A 13 -36.06 71.05 25.13
N PHE A 14 -36.82 69.98 25.36
CA PHE A 14 -36.33 68.62 25.19
C PHE A 14 -36.65 68.12 23.79
N LYS A 15 -35.65 67.57 23.13
CA LYS A 15 -35.82 66.80 21.90
C LYS A 15 -35.33 65.39 22.15
N ALA A 16 -36.18 64.41 21.87
CA ALA A 16 -35.75 63.02 21.84
C ALA A 16 -34.93 62.80 20.56
N ALA A 17 -33.68 62.36 20.72
CA ALA A 17 -32.87 61.85 19.63
C ALA A 17 -33.01 60.33 19.60
N TRP A 18 -33.48 59.80 18.47
CA TRP A 18 -33.63 58.37 18.26
C TRP A 18 -32.59 57.90 17.25
N TYR A 19 -32.08 56.69 17.45
CA TYR A 19 -31.24 56.00 16.48
C TYR A 19 -31.97 54.77 15.99
N THR A 20 -31.88 54.50 14.69
CA THR A 20 -32.40 53.26 14.12
C THR A 20 -31.46 52.13 14.48
N GLN A 21 -32.00 51.04 15.00
CA GLN A 21 -31.27 49.80 15.23
C GLN A 21 -31.90 48.66 14.43
N TYR A 22 -31.06 47.76 13.96
CA TYR A 22 -31.47 46.59 13.22
C TYR A 22 -31.09 45.33 13.99
N LEU A 23 -32.00 44.37 13.97
CA LEU A 23 -31.81 43.04 14.53
C LEU A 23 -30.97 42.21 13.56
N LEU A 24 -29.86 41.67 14.04
CA LEU A 24 -29.04 40.69 13.33
C LEU A 24 -29.29 39.30 13.90
N LYS A 25 -29.62 38.35 13.04
CA LYS A 25 -29.73 36.93 13.42
C LYS A 25 -28.59 36.15 12.81
N LEU A 26 -27.92 35.37 13.65
CA LEU A 26 -26.88 34.44 13.23
C LEU A 26 -27.45 33.04 13.25
N GLU A 27 -27.29 32.34 12.13
CA GLU A 27 -27.72 30.96 11.93
C GLU A 27 -26.56 30.16 11.32
N ASP A 28 -26.67 28.85 11.38
CA ASP A 28 -25.76 27.92 10.72
C ASP A 28 -26.55 26.90 9.89
N ASN A 29 -25.88 26.28 8.92
CA ASN A 29 -26.50 25.28 8.06
C ASN A 29 -26.51 23.86 8.64
N ILE A 30 -25.88 23.63 9.80
CA ILE A 30 -25.67 22.32 10.42
C ILE A 30 -25.87 22.46 11.94
N PRO A 31 -27.13 22.37 12.41
CA PRO A 31 -27.47 22.67 13.80
C PRO A 31 -26.70 21.83 14.83
N GLU A 32 -26.23 20.64 14.44
CA GLU A 32 -25.52 19.71 15.30
C GLU A 32 -24.13 20.21 15.74
N ILE A 33 -23.49 21.10 14.97
CA ILE A 33 -22.14 21.60 15.29
C ILE A 33 -22.14 22.91 16.06
N ASN A 34 -23.24 23.68 16.01
CA ASN A 34 -23.43 24.98 16.67
C ASN A 34 -22.12 25.80 16.74
N PRO A 35 -21.60 26.25 15.59
CA PRO A 35 -20.26 26.80 15.51
C PRO A 35 -20.17 28.07 16.36
N LYS A 36 -19.09 28.20 17.15
CA LYS A 36 -18.84 29.44 17.89
C LYS A 36 -18.50 30.55 16.89
N ILE A 37 -19.41 31.51 16.73
CA ILE A 37 -19.22 32.71 15.92
C ILE A 37 -18.67 33.81 16.84
N ASP A 38 -17.45 34.27 16.54
CA ASP A 38 -16.88 35.45 17.18
C ASP A 38 -17.37 36.71 16.44
N SER A 39 -17.88 37.69 17.19
CA SER A 39 -18.40 38.92 16.61
C SER A 39 -18.17 40.11 17.51
N ASN A 40 -17.88 41.26 16.89
CA ASN A 40 -17.84 42.56 17.55
C ASN A 40 -19.24 43.19 17.74
N CYS A 41 -20.29 42.57 17.20
CA CYS A 41 -21.64 43.10 17.21
C CYS A 41 -22.54 42.38 18.23
N HIS A 42 -23.42 43.18 18.84
CA HIS A 42 -24.54 42.67 19.64
C HIS A 42 -25.73 42.32 18.73
N GLU A 43 -26.76 41.70 19.30
CA GLU A 43 -27.98 41.32 18.58
C GLU A 43 -28.69 42.52 17.92
N TRP A 44 -28.67 43.69 18.56
CA TRP A 44 -29.17 44.96 18.02
C TRP A 44 -28.02 45.89 17.68
N VAL A 45 -27.92 46.29 16.41
CA VAL A 45 -26.82 47.08 15.86
C VAL A 45 -27.35 48.39 15.29
N ASN A 46 -26.62 49.50 15.47
CA ASN A 46 -27.08 50.78 14.93
C ASN A 46 -26.96 50.81 13.41
N ASP A 47 -27.86 51.57 12.77
CA ASP A 47 -27.79 51.83 11.34
C ASP A 47 -26.45 52.46 10.95
N GLY A 48 -25.76 51.82 9.98
CA GLY A 48 -24.47 52.24 9.45
C GLY A 48 -23.25 51.58 10.10
N ASP A 49 -23.39 50.91 11.25
CA ASP A 49 -22.28 50.24 11.94
C ASP A 49 -21.77 49.03 11.13
N VAL A 50 -20.47 48.74 11.26
CA VAL A 50 -19.82 47.60 10.59
C VAL A 50 -19.63 46.45 11.57
N CYS A 51 -20.24 45.32 11.25
CA CYS A 51 -20.10 44.08 11.98
C CYS A 51 -19.06 43.18 11.32
N ILE A 52 -18.24 42.58 12.16
CA ILE A 52 -17.21 41.62 11.82
C ILE A 52 -17.64 40.27 12.43
N PHE A 53 -17.65 39.23 11.62
CA PHE A 53 -17.96 37.86 12.04
C PHE A 53 -16.80 36.93 11.66
N ASP A 54 -16.28 36.20 12.64
CA ASP A 54 -15.25 35.19 12.44
C ASP A 54 -15.68 33.84 13.02
N VAL A 55 -15.18 32.76 12.42
CA VAL A 55 -15.49 31.38 12.78
C VAL A 55 -14.27 30.49 12.64
N ALA A 56 -14.27 29.29 13.22
CA ALA A 56 -13.19 28.33 13.00
C ALA A 56 -13.15 27.88 11.52
N ALA A 57 -11.97 27.82 10.90
CA ALA A 57 -11.88 27.33 9.52
C ALA A 57 -12.25 25.84 9.41
N GLU A 58 -11.94 25.07 10.45
CA GLU A 58 -12.23 23.64 10.54
C GLU A 58 -12.74 23.30 11.95
N ILE A 59 -13.76 22.45 12.03
CA ILE A 59 -14.33 21.93 13.26
C ILE A 59 -14.23 20.40 13.21
N ASN A 60 -13.47 19.83 14.14
CA ASN A 60 -13.40 18.38 14.31
C ASN A 60 -14.62 17.91 15.11
N TYR A 61 -15.52 17.17 14.45
CA TYR A 61 -16.75 16.70 15.09
C TYR A 61 -16.58 15.29 15.65
N THR A 62 -16.07 14.37 14.83
CA THR A 62 -15.66 13.02 15.26
C THR A 62 -14.30 12.67 14.68
N LYS A 63 -13.79 11.48 15.00
CA LYS A 63 -12.54 10.96 14.41
C LYS A 63 -12.58 10.92 12.86
N ASN A 64 -13.76 10.69 12.29
CA ASN A 64 -13.91 10.44 10.84
C ASN A 64 -14.77 11.51 10.13
N VAL A 65 -15.23 12.53 10.85
CA VAL A 65 -16.07 13.60 10.32
C VAL A 65 -15.53 14.93 10.83
N LYS A 66 -15.26 15.84 9.90
CA LYS A 66 -14.93 17.23 10.19
C LYS A 66 -15.73 18.15 9.29
N TYR A 67 -15.85 19.40 9.70
CA TYR A 67 -16.57 20.42 8.96
C TYR A 67 -15.63 21.53 8.59
N ARG A 68 -15.72 22.01 7.35
CA ARG A 68 -14.90 23.14 6.87
C ARG A 68 -15.76 24.29 6.45
N PHE A 69 -15.32 25.47 6.85
CA PHE A 69 -15.97 26.71 6.47
C PHE A 69 -16.04 26.80 4.94
N ALA A 70 -17.26 26.93 4.43
CA ALA A 70 -17.57 27.00 3.01
C ALA A 70 -17.97 28.42 2.58
N GLY A 71 -18.39 29.26 3.53
CA GLY A 71 -18.76 30.64 3.27
C GLY A 71 -19.82 31.16 4.22
N TRP A 72 -20.30 32.35 3.89
CA TRP A 72 -21.39 33.06 4.52
C TRP A 72 -22.47 33.30 3.49
N LEU A 73 -23.72 33.22 3.91
CA LEU A 73 -24.87 33.71 3.17
C LEU A 73 -25.60 34.76 3.98
N TRP A 74 -26.09 35.79 3.31
CA TRP A 74 -27.04 36.73 3.90
C TRP A 74 -27.90 37.29 2.78
N ASP A 75 -29.21 37.34 3.00
CA ASP A 75 -30.19 37.73 1.98
C ASP A 75 -29.99 36.96 0.64
N SER A 76 -29.60 37.67 -0.41
CA SER A 76 -29.28 37.15 -1.75
C SER A 76 -27.77 37.20 -2.06
N SER A 77 -26.94 37.42 -1.05
CA SER A 77 -25.49 37.60 -1.16
C SER A 77 -24.74 36.43 -0.53
N SER A 78 -23.52 36.20 -0.99
CA SER A 78 -22.64 35.16 -0.47
C SER A 78 -21.18 35.62 -0.48
N SER A 79 -20.40 35.15 0.50
CA SER A 79 -18.96 35.39 0.56
C SER A 79 -18.23 34.16 1.06
N VAL A 80 -17.05 33.89 0.53
CA VAL A 80 -16.15 32.83 1.04
C VAL A 80 -14.99 33.41 1.86
N VAL A 81 -15.03 34.72 2.13
CA VAL A 81 -13.99 35.45 2.87
C VAL A 81 -14.24 35.31 4.37
N LYS A 82 -13.13 35.20 5.12
CA LYS A 82 -13.12 35.14 6.57
C LYS A 82 -11.99 36.02 7.13
N PRO A 83 -12.24 36.92 8.09
CA PRO A 83 -13.55 37.25 8.68
C PRO A 83 -14.49 37.94 7.68
N LEU A 84 -15.80 37.90 7.95
CA LEU A 84 -16.83 38.59 7.17
C LEU A 84 -17.07 39.98 7.75
N GLU A 85 -17.01 41.00 6.89
CA GLU A 85 -17.35 42.38 7.27
C GLU A 85 -18.63 42.82 6.55
N ILE A 86 -19.65 43.22 7.31
CA ILE A 86 -20.93 43.69 6.78
C ILE A 86 -21.31 45.02 7.42
N LYS A 87 -21.67 46.00 6.58
CA LYS A 87 -22.32 47.23 7.03
C LYS A 87 -23.81 46.99 7.26
N THR A 88 -24.27 47.27 8.47
CA THR A 88 -25.65 47.03 8.89
C THR A 88 -26.53 48.22 8.52
N ASN A 89 -27.44 48.04 7.55
CA ASN A 89 -28.37 49.08 7.11
C ASN A 89 -29.84 48.61 7.04
N LYS A 90 -30.09 47.37 7.46
CA LYS A 90 -31.40 46.73 7.52
C LYS A 90 -31.30 45.48 8.41
N PRO A 91 -32.44 44.92 8.87
CA PRO A 91 -32.44 43.61 9.51
C PRO A 91 -31.96 42.54 8.52
N MET A 92 -31.12 41.62 8.97
CA MET A 92 -30.63 40.52 8.13
C MET A 92 -30.38 39.24 8.95
N VAL A 93 -30.47 38.12 8.25
CA VAL A 93 -30.09 36.80 8.75
C VAL A 93 -28.80 36.40 8.05
N ILE A 94 -27.76 36.14 8.85
CA ILE A 94 -26.45 35.73 8.36
C ILE A 94 -26.30 34.24 8.69
N ILE A 95 -26.18 33.43 7.65
CA ILE A 95 -26.01 31.98 7.75
C ILE A 95 -24.54 31.65 7.49
N VAL A 96 -23.87 31.07 8.48
CA VAL A 96 -22.55 30.44 8.26
C VAL A 96 -22.73 29.08 7.60
N LYS A 97 -21.96 28.84 6.54
CA LYS A 97 -21.93 27.56 5.84
C LYS A 97 -20.68 26.79 6.17
N TYR A 98 -20.89 25.55 6.60
CA TYR A 98 -19.87 24.52 6.65
C TYR A 98 -20.22 23.39 5.69
N ASP A 99 -19.19 22.82 5.06
CA ASP A 99 -19.29 21.57 4.32
C ASP A 99 -18.76 20.41 5.16
N PRO A 100 -19.47 19.27 5.20
CA PRO A 100 -18.95 18.07 5.82
C PRO A 100 -17.82 17.47 4.98
N TRP A 101 -16.79 16.98 5.67
CA TRP A 101 -15.67 16.25 5.13
C TRP A 101 -15.56 14.92 5.86
N TYR A 102 -15.43 13.84 5.08
CA TYR A 102 -15.38 12.49 5.58
C TYR A 102 -13.98 11.90 5.43
N PHE A 103 -13.54 11.18 6.46
CA PHE A 103 -12.29 10.45 6.43
C PHE A 103 -12.50 9.09 5.79
N ILE A 104 -11.66 8.78 4.81
CA ILE A 104 -11.61 7.48 4.15
C ILE A 104 -10.39 6.73 4.67
N SER A 105 -10.62 5.61 5.38
CA SER A 105 -9.55 4.78 5.93
C SER A 105 -9.00 3.85 4.85
N LEU A 106 -7.67 3.78 4.71
CA LEU A 106 -7.00 2.91 3.75
C LEU A 106 -6.23 1.82 4.50
N GLU A 107 -6.63 0.56 4.29
CA GLU A 107 -6.11 -0.60 5.02
C GLU A 107 -5.54 -1.67 4.08
N GLY A 108 -4.76 -2.61 4.61
CA GLY A 108 -4.19 -3.72 3.82
C GLY A 108 -3.17 -3.30 2.76
N CYS A 109 -2.74 -2.04 2.77
CA CYS A 109 -1.87 -1.46 1.76
C CYS A 109 -0.39 -1.72 2.10
N PHE A 110 0.30 -2.55 1.30
CA PHE A 110 1.77 -2.66 1.38
C PHE A 110 2.48 -1.42 0.83
N ILE A 111 1.83 -0.69 -0.08
CA ILE A 111 2.28 0.58 -0.64
C ILE A 111 1.16 1.59 -0.48
N LYS A 112 1.52 2.85 -0.21
CA LYS A 112 0.55 3.95 -0.10
C LYS A 112 -0.20 4.15 -1.43
N PRO A 113 -1.53 4.01 -1.47
CA PRO A 113 -2.30 4.29 -2.67
C PRO A 113 -2.40 5.80 -2.92
N ILE A 114 -2.72 6.16 -4.16
CA ILE A 114 -2.93 7.54 -4.59
C ILE A 114 -4.43 7.83 -4.52
N VAL A 115 -4.83 8.88 -3.79
CA VAL A 115 -6.23 9.31 -3.71
C VAL A 115 -6.37 10.67 -4.37
N TYR A 116 -7.09 10.71 -5.49
CA TYR A 116 -7.40 11.93 -6.23
C TYR A 116 -8.64 12.63 -5.65
N GLY A 117 -8.60 13.96 -5.57
CA GLY A 117 -9.71 14.78 -5.09
C GLY A 117 -9.80 14.95 -3.57
N CYS A 118 -8.82 14.43 -2.82
CA CYS A 118 -8.80 14.44 -1.36
C CYS A 118 -7.46 14.88 -0.78
N GLU A 119 -7.47 15.22 0.50
CA GLU A 119 -6.26 15.47 1.28
C GLU A 119 -5.73 14.17 1.86
N SER A 120 -4.68 13.64 1.23
CA SER A 120 -4.05 12.38 1.64
C SER A 120 -3.34 12.51 2.99
N THR A 121 -3.55 11.54 3.88
CA THR A 121 -2.81 11.36 5.13
C THR A 121 -1.91 10.12 5.05
N SER A 122 -1.32 9.68 6.17
CA SER A 122 -0.52 8.44 6.22
C SER A 122 -1.39 7.18 6.16
N ASN A 123 -2.62 7.24 6.64
CA ASN A 123 -3.53 6.10 6.84
C ASN A 123 -4.87 6.24 6.09
N GLY A 124 -4.99 7.24 5.20
CA GLY A 124 -6.26 7.52 4.56
C GLY A 124 -6.26 8.83 3.79
N ALA A 125 -7.45 9.41 3.63
CA ALA A 125 -7.62 10.74 3.06
C ALA A 125 -8.88 11.43 3.60
N TRP A 126 -8.85 12.76 3.69
CA TRP A 126 -10.02 13.59 3.96
C TRP A 126 -10.62 14.10 2.66
N CYS A 127 -11.90 13.79 2.44
CA CYS A 127 -12.61 14.12 1.20
C CYS A 127 -13.87 14.94 1.51
N ARG A 128 -14.23 15.88 0.64
CA ARG A 128 -15.47 16.67 0.77
C ARG A 128 -16.69 15.79 0.51
N ASN A 129 -17.78 15.98 1.25
CA ASN A 129 -19.04 15.29 0.98
C ASN A 129 -19.53 15.56 -0.45
N GLY A 130 -20.05 14.53 -1.11
CA GLY A 130 -20.53 14.56 -2.48
C GLY A 130 -19.44 14.62 -3.55
N SER A 131 -18.16 14.63 -3.18
CA SER A 131 -17.06 14.58 -4.15
C SER A 131 -16.93 13.18 -4.77
N GLU A 132 -16.58 13.14 -6.04
CA GLU A 132 -16.12 11.92 -6.71
C GLU A 132 -14.61 11.80 -6.53
N ILE A 133 -14.18 10.67 -6.00
CA ILE A 133 -12.77 10.38 -5.72
C ILE A 133 -12.34 9.20 -6.56
N THR A 134 -11.05 9.14 -6.86
CA THR A 134 -10.44 7.95 -7.47
C THR A 134 -9.28 7.50 -6.61
N VAL A 135 -9.30 6.22 -6.20
CA VAL A 135 -8.22 5.58 -5.46
C VAL A 135 -7.49 4.62 -6.38
N GLU A 136 -6.21 4.85 -6.59
CA GLU A 136 -5.37 4.06 -7.48
C GLU A 136 -4.23 3.39 -6.71
N MET A 137 -4.02 2.10 -7.01
CA MET A 137 -2.85 1.37 -6.53
C MET A 137 -1.70 1.55 -7.54
N PRO A 138 -0.59 2.23 -7.16
CA PRO A 138 0.49 2.57 -8.10
C PRO A 138 1.26 1.36 -8.63
N THR A 139 1.29 0.26 -7.86
CA THR A 139 2.00 -0.96 -8.24
C THR A 139 1.13 -2.18 -7.97
N LYS A 140 0.99 -3.06 -8.97
CA LYS A 140 0.16 -4.26 -8.90
C LYS A 140 0.89 -5.52 -8.39
N SER A 141 2.19 -5.46 -8.14
CA SER A 141 2.98 -6.61 -7.72
C SER A 141 4.18 -6.19 -6.87
N ILE A 142 4.37 -6.83 -5.71
CA ILE A 142 5.47 -6.52 -4.78
C ILE A 142 6.11 -7.81 -4.29
N GLY A 143 7.43 -7.88 -4.27
CA GLY A 143 8.19 -9.00 -3.72
C GLY A 143 9.15 -9.62 -4.74
N PHE A 144 9.84 -10.66 -4.31
CA PHE A 144 10.82 -11.39 -5.11
C PHE A 144 10.72 -12.88 -4.76
N LEU A 145 10.60 -13.75 -5.77
CA LEU A 145 10.23 -15.20 -5.69
C LEU A 145 8.84 -15.49 -5.12
N ILE A 146 8.46 -14.79 -4.06
CA ILE A 146 7.10 -14.71 -3.52
C ILE A 146 6.61 -13.29 -3.81
N VAL A 147 5.59 -13.17 -4.66
CA VAL A 147 5.07 -11.89 -5.13
C VAL A 147 3.65 -11.73 -4.60
N ASN A 148 3.37 -10.62 -3.92
CA ASN A 148 2.00 -10.22 -3.61
C ASN A 148 1.45 -9.43 -4.79
N GLU A 149 0.46 -9.98 -5.47
CA GLU A 149 -0.26 -9.36 -6.57
C GLU A 149 -1.51 -8.66 -6.04
N PHE A 150 -1.70 -7.42 -6.45
CA PHE A 150 -2.89 -6.65 -6.10
C PHE A 150 -4.11 -7.25 -6.81
N ASP A 151 -5.08 -7.72 -6.03
CA ASP A 151 -6.25 -8.45 -6.52
C ASP A 151 -7.48 -7.54 -6.64
N GLY A 152 -7.56 -6.51 -5.80
CA GLY A 152 -8.64 -5.52 -5.84
C GLY A 152 -8.82 -4.78 -4.52
N TRP A 153 -10.00 -4.21 -4.35
CA TRP A 153 -10.37 -3.48 -3.14
C TRP A 153 -11.50 -4.20 -2.39
N SER A 154 -11.72 -3.83 -1.14
CA SER A 154 -12.87 -4.24 -0.34
C SER A 154 -13.43 -2.99 0.31
N LEU A 155 -14.73 -2.79 0.18
CA LEU A 155 -15.42 -1.64 0.75
C LEU A 155 -16.15 -2.08 2.02
N ASN A 156 -15.73 -1.56 3.17
CA ASN A 156 -16.29 -1.90 4.48
C ASN A 156 -16.36 -3.42 4.77
N GLY A 157 -15.43 -4.20 4.21
CA GLY A 157 -15.37 -5.66 4.36
C GLY A 157 -16.14 -6.45 3.30
N GLU A 158 -16.91 -5.79 2.44
CA GLU A 158 -17.53 -6.42 1.28
C GLU A 158 -16.54 -6.41 0.11
N SER A 159 -16.27 -7.59 -0.45
CA SER A 159 -15.34 -7.74 -1.56
C SER A 159 -15.81 -6.90 -2.77
N PHE A 160 -14.98 -5.94 -3.16
CA PHE A 160 -15.27 -4.97 -4.22
C PHE A 160 -14.19 -5.08 -5.30
N THR A 161 -14.41 -5.97 -6.27
CA THR A 161 -13.36 -6.29 -7.24
C THR A 161 -13.29 -5.24 -8.36
N SER A 162 -12.42 -4.24 -8.20
CA SER A 162 -11.94 -3.40 -9.29
C SER A 162 -10.42 -3.51 -9.38
N ALA A 163 -9.90 -4.14 -10.43
CA ALA A 163 -8.47 -4.32 -10.63
C ALA A 163 -7.80 -2.99 -11.00
N GLY A 164 -7.23 -2.30 -10.00
CA GLY A 164 -6.46 -1.07 -10.17
C GLY A 164 -7.11 0.13 -9.48
N ALA A 165 -7.68 1.03 -10.28
CA ALA A 165 -8.34 2.24 -9.79
C ALA A 165 -9.82 1.98 -9.47
N VAL A 166 -10.29 2.52 -8.36
CA VAL A 166 -11.71 2.58 -7.98
C VAL A 166 -12.16 4.03 -7.93
N SER A 167 -13.26 4.35 -8.60
CA SER A 167 -13.91 5.65 -8.49
C SER A 167 -15.20 5.51 -7.69
N MET A 168 -15.41 6.43 -6.76
CA MET A 168 -16.57 6.39 -5.87
C MET A 168 -16.95 7.77 -5.36
N ARG A 169 -18.23 7.93 -5.01
CA ARG A 169 -18.75 9.15 -4.41
C ARG A 169 -18.64 9.08 -2.89
N VAL A 170 -18.19 10.17 -2.28
CA VAL A 170 -18.01 10.27 -0.83
C VAL A 170 -19.25 10.88 -0.19
N ASP A 171 -20.18 10.02 0.24
CA ASP A 171 -21.40 10.46 0.93
C ASP A 171 -21.38 10.16 2.44
N ARG A 172 -20.40 9.36 2.90
CA ARG A 172 -20.18 9.01 4.31
C ARG A 172 -18.74 8.52 4.52
N PRO A 173 -18.24 8.44 5.77
CA PRO A 173 -16.97 7.78 6.06
C PRO A 173 -17.03 6.28 5.70
N PHE A 174 -15.95 5.73 5.16
CA PHE A 174 -15.82 4.30 4.88
C PHE A 174 -14.35 3.85 4.95
N THR A 175 -14.17 2.53 5.02
CA THR A 175 -12.86 1.88 4.97
C THR A 175 -12.72 1.15 3.64
N LEU A 176 -11.61 1.41 2.96
CA LEU A 176 -11.23 0.73 1.74
C LEU A 176 -9.97 -0.11 2.01
N THR A 177 -10.11 -1.43 1.88
CA THR A 177 -9.04 -2.39 2.16
C THR A 177 -8.47 -2.93 0.85
N ALA A 178 -7.15 -2.84 0.67
CA ALA A 178 -6.47 -3.46 -0.46
C ALA A 178 -6.40 -4.98 -0.27
N ILE A 179 -6.87 -5.72 -1.26
CA ILE A 179 -6.80 -7.19 -1.31
C ILE A 179 -5.57 -7.58 -2.13
N TRP A 180 -4.76 -8.49 -1.57
CA TRP A 180 -3.56 -9.00 -2.21
C TRP A 180 -3.59 -10.52 -2.24
N ARG A 181 -3.15 -11.09 -3.37
CA ARG A 181 -2.97 -12.53 -3.57
C ARG A 181 -1.48 -12.86 -3.61
N THR A 182 -1.06 -13.83 -2.83
CA THR A 182 0.34 -14.29 -2.84
C THR A 182 0.58 -15.30 -3.96
N ASN A 183 1.55 -15.01 -4.83
CA ASN A 183 2.00 -15.83 -5.94
C ASN A 183 3.38 -16.44 -5.62
N TYR A 184 3.43 -17.78 -5.57
CA TYR A 184 4.62 -18.58 -5.27
C TYR A 184 5.34 -19.14 -6.50
N THR A 185 4.91 -18.77 -7.72
CA THR A 185 5.43 -19.35 -8.97
C THR A 185 6.94 -19.19 -9.08
N GLY A 186 7.48 -18.02 -8.72
CA GLY A 186 8.93 -17.77 -8.77
C GLY A 186 9.72 -18.69 -7.84
N LEU A 187 9.25 -18.87 -6.60
CA LEU A 187 9.84 -19.81 -5.64
C LEU A 187 9.80 -21.25 -6.15
N ILE A 188 8.66 -21.69 -6.68
CA ILE A 188 8.48 -23.04 -7.22
C ILE A 188 9.45 -23.30 -8.38
N VAL A 189 9.58 -22.34 -9.31
CA VAL A 189 10.51 -22.45 -10.45
C VAL A 189 11.97 -22.52 -9.98
N LEU A 190 12.35 -21.75 -8.97
CA LEU A 190 13.71 -21.78 -8.42
C LEU A 190 14.02 -23.11 -7.73
N VAL A 191 13.10 -23.63 -6.93
CA VAL A 191 13.27 -24.95 -6.30
C VAL A 191 13.36 -26.04 -7.37
N ALA A 192 12.50 -26.00 -8.38
CA ALA A 192 12.52 -26.95 -9.49
C ALA A 192 13.84 -26.90 -10.28
N SER A 193 14.38 -25.71 -10.55
CA SER A 193 15.64 -25.55 -11.27
C SER A 193 16.84 -26.08 -10.47
N ILE A 194 16.90 -25.81 -9.16
CA ILE A 194 17.92 -26.36 -8.26
C ILE A 194 17.84 -27.89 -8.22
N CYS A 195 16.64 -28.45 -8.06
CA CYS A 195 16.44 -29.90 -8.06
C CYS A 195 16.88 -30.55 -9.38
N SER A 196 16.58 -29.91 -10.52
CA SER A 196 17.01 -30.37 -11.84
C SER A 196 18.54 -30.37 -11.98
N ILE A 197 19.21 -29.29 -11.56
CA ILE A 197 20.68 -29.19 -11.60
C ILE A 197 21.32 -30.25 -10.71
N CYS A 198 20.83 -30.43 -9.47
CA CYS A 198 21.32 -31.46 -8.56
C CYS A 198 21.16 -32.86 -9.14
N SER A 199 20.03 -33.15 -9.79
CA SER A 199 19.79 -34.42 -10.47
C SER A 199 20.77 -34.64 -11.63
N CYS A 200 21.02 -33.62 -12.46
CA CYS A 200 22.01 -33.68 -13.53
C CYS A 200 23.44 -33.95 -13.01
N ILE A 201 23.86 -33.24 -11.96
CA ILE A 201 25.17 -33.45 -11.32
C ILE A 201 25.29 -34.87 -10.77
N PHE A 202 24.24 -35.37 -10.12
CA PHE A 202 24.19 -36.73 -9.60
C PHE A 202 24.33 -37.77 -10.72
N VAL A 203 23.60 -37.62 -11.83
CA VAL A 203 23.71 -38.52 -12.99
C VAL A 203 25.11 -38.49 -13.59
N ILE A 204 25.71 -37.30 -13.80
CA ILE A 204 27.07 -37.17 -14.34
C ILE A 204 28.09 -37.86 -13.41
N ARG A 205 27.99 -37.62 -12.10
CA ARG A 205 28.87 -38.26 -11.11
C ARG A 205 28.69 -39.77 -11.10
N PHE A 206 27.46 -40.26 -11.16
CA PHE A 206 27.15 -41.68 -11.17
C PHE A 206 27.70 -42.38 -12.42
N VAL A 207 27.54 -41.78 -13.60
CA VAL A 207 28.09 -42.30 -14.87
C VAL A 207 29.61 -42.31 -14.83
N ASN A 208 30.26 -41.25 -14.34
CA ASN A 208 31.71 -41.18 -14.24
C ASN A 208 32.28 -42.24 -13.28
N ILE A 209 31.64 -42.45 -12.11
CA ILE A 209 32.03 -43.51 -11.17
C ILE A 209 31.92 -44.90 -11.82
N ARG A 210 30.82 -45.18 -12.52
CA ARG A 210 30.65 -46.45 -13.25
C ARG A 210 31.67 -46.58 -14.39
N GLY A 211 31.91 -45.53 -15.15
CA GLY A 211 32.90 -45.48 -16.24
C GLY A 211 34.32 -45.76 -15.73
N GLN A 212 34.74 -45.13 -14.63
CA GLN A 212 36.02 -45.43 -13.98
C GLN A 212 36.11 -46.88 -13.50
N THR A 213 35.03 -47.43 -12.96
CA THR A 213 34.99 -48.82 -12.49
C THR A 213 35.13 -49.81 -13.65
N ILE A 214 34.45 -49.54 -14.77
CA ILE A 214 34.55 -50.34 -16.00
C ILE A 214 35.95 -50.24 -16.61
N TYR A 215 36.51 -49.02 -16.71
CA TYR A 215 37.85 -48.80 -17.22
C TYR A 215 38.91 -49.53 -16.39
N LYS A 216 38.82 -49.47 -15.05
CA LYS A 216 39.72 -50.22 -14.15
C LYS A 216 39.64 -51.73 -14.37
N ARG A 217 38.44 -52.29 -14.59
CA ARG A 217 38.27 -53.72 -14.90
C ARG A 217 38.93 -54.10 -16.21
N ILE A 218 38.67 -53.34 -17.30
CA ILE A 218 39.26 -53.60 -18.61
C ILE A 218 40.79 -53.48 -18.56
N LEU A 219 41.31 -52.43 -17.91
CA LEU A 219 42.75 -52.21 -17.78
C LEU A 219 43.42 -53.36 -16.99
N PHE A 220 42.78 -53.82 -15.91
CA PHE A 220 43.27 -54.96 -15.14
C PHE A 220 43.34 -56.24 -16.00
N THR A 221 42.29 -56.54 -16.78
CA THR A 221 42.28 -57.69 -17.70
C THR A 221 43.39 -57.59 -18.75
N LEU A 222 43.62 -56.40 -19.32
CA LEU A 222 44.69 -56.19 -20.30
C LEU A 222 46.09 -56.39 -19.70
N ILE A 223 46.32 -55.89 -18.48
CA ILE A 223 47.59 -56.08 -17.76
C ILE A 223 47.80 -57.56 -17.43
N LYS A 224 46.76 -58.25 -16.95
CA LYS A 224 46.80 -59.70 -16.66
C LYS A 224 47.15 -60.49 -17.91
N ASN A 225 46.46 -60.26 -19.02
CA ASN A 225 46.72 -60.93 -20.29
C ASN A 225 48.15 -60.68 -20.81
N ARG A 226 48.67 -59.46 -20.63
CA ARG A 226 50.05 -59.14 -21.01
C ARG A 226 51.07 -59.90 -20.15
N LYS A 227 50.80 -60.06 -18.86
CA LYS A 227 51.66 -60.83 -17.94
C LYS A 227 51.66 -62.32 -18.30
N ILE A 228 50.50 -62.88 -18.62
CA ILE A 228 50.35 -64.27 -19.07
C ILE A 228 51.11 -64.50 -20.38
N LYS A 229 50.95 -63.62 -21.38
CA LYS A 229 51.73 -63.69 -22.63
C LYS A 229 53.24 -63.67 -22.41
N ARG A 230 53.73 -62.90 -21.45
CA ARG A 230 55.17 -62.89 -21.09
C ARG A 230 55.61 -64.22 -20.45
N LYS A 231 54.83 -64.74 -19.49
CA LYS A 231 55.12 -66.05 -18.87
C LYS A 231 55.18 -67.17 -19.92
N LEU A 232 54.22 -67.20 -20.85
CA LEU A 232 54.20 -68.18 -21.94
C LEU A 232 55.41 -68.05 -22.88
N ALA A 233 55.78 -66.82 -23.25
CA ALA A 233 56.95 -66.58 -24.10
C ALA A 233 58.27 -66.99 -23.44
N GLU A 234 58.41 -66.78 -22.12
CA GLU A 234 59.56 -67.23 -21.35
C GLU A 234 59.61 -68.75 -21.23
N LEU A 235 58.47 -69.39 -21.00
CA LEU A 235 58.33 -70.85 -20.96
C LEU A 235 58.74 -71.49 -22.31
N GLU A 236 58.30 -70.93 -23.43
CA GLU A 236 58.74 -71.36 -24.77
C GLU A 236 60.24 -71.19 -24.99
N ARG A 237 60.85 -70.17 -24.39
CA ARG A 237 62.30 -69.95 -24.49
C ARG A 237 63.06 -71.03 -23.72
N LEU A 238 62.63 -71.35 -22.49
CA LEU A 238 63.23 -72.39 -21.66
C LEU A 238 63.14 -73.78 -22.32
N ARG A 239 62.03 -74.08 -23.00
CA ARG A 239 61.85 -75.30 -23.80
C ARG A 239 62.86 -75.36 -24.95
N ARG A 240 62.97 -74.28 -25.74
CA ARG A 240 63.92 -74.20 -26.87
C ARG A 240 65.38 -74.32 -26.45
N GLU A 241 65.73 -73.81 -25.28
CA GLU A 241 67.07 -73.93 -24.69
C GLU A 241 67.34 -75.33 -24.07
N GLY A 242 66.36 -76.26 -24.09
CA GLY A 242 66.49 -77.60 -23.52
C GLY A 242 66.52 -77.66 -21.99
N LYS A 243 66.12 -76.56 -21.32
CA LYS A 243 66.20 -76.43 -19.86
C LYS A 243 65.04 -77.08 -19.11
N ILE A 244 63.98 -77.45 -19.82
CA ILE A 244 62.78 -78.11 -19.28
C ILE A 244 62.37 -79.25 -20.21
N SER A 245 61.84 -80.34 -19.65
CA SER A 245 61.31 -81.46 -20.42
C SER A 245 59.98 -81.09 -21.09
N GLU A 246 59.61 -81.81 -22.14
CA GLU A 246 58.32 -81.59 -22.83
C GLU A 246 57.11 -81.82 -21.92
N GLU A 247 57.23 -82.81 -21.03
CA GLU A 247 56.18 -83.12 -20.06
C GLU A 247 56.00 -81.97 -19.05
N ALA A 248 57.10 -81.39 -18.56
CA ALA A 248 57.07 -80.23 -17.68
C ALA A 248 56.58 -78.95 -18.39
N TYR A 249 56.86 -78.80 -19.69
CA TYR A 249 56.37 -77.67 -20.47
C TYR A 249 54.84 -77.68 -20.57
N GLU A 250 54.24 -78.83 -20.90
CA GLU A 250 52.79 -78.95 -21.06
C GLU A 250 52.04 -78.81 -19.73
N GLU A 251 52.61 -79.29 -18.63
CA GLU A 251 52.04 -79.10 -17.29
C GLU A 251 52.01 -77.61 -16.89
N ILE A 252 53.16 -76.93 -16.97
CA ILE A 252 53.27 -75.52 -16.58
C ILE A 252 52.45 -74.61 -17.52
N LYS A 253 52.36 -74.95 -18.80
CA LYS A 253 51.52 -74.22 -19.76
C LYS A 253 50.05 -74.31 -19.38
N LYS A 254 49.55 -75.50 -19.01
CA LYS A 254 48.17 -75.69 -18.54
C LYS A 254 47.89 -74.90 -17.27
N GLU A 255 48.82 -74.88 -16.32
CA GLU A 255 48.68 -74.06 -15.11
C GLU A 255 48.57 -72.56 -15.43
N ILE A 256 49.43 -72.05 -16.32
CA ILE A 256 49.42 -70.64 -16.72
C ILE A 256 48.13 -70.27 -17.49
N GLU A 257 47.60 -71.18 -18.30
CA GLU A 257 46.33 -70.98 -19.02
C GLU A 257 45.11 -71.08 -18.08
N GLN A 258 45.16 -71.90 -17.03
CA GLN A 258 44.14 -71.96 -15.98
C GLN A 258 44.13 -70.74 -15.06
N GLU A 259 45.28 -70.04 -14.92
CA GLU A 259 45.38 -68.77 -14.20
C GLU A 259 44.76 -67.56 -14.96
N SER A 260 44.42 -67.71 -16.25
CA SER A 260 43.90 -66.66 -17.14
C SER A 260 42.45 -66.27 -16.89
#